data_AF-A0A3P0M6E6-F1
#
_entry.id   AF-A0A3P0M6E6-F1
#
_cell.length_a   1.000
_cell.length_b   1.000
_cell.length_c   1.000
_cell.angle_alpha   90.00
_cell.angle_beta   90.00
_cell.angle_gamma   90.00
#
_symmetry.space_group_name_H-M   'P 1'
#
loop_
_entity.id
_entity.type
_entity.pdbx_description
1 polymer ?
#
loop_
_entity_poly.entity_id
_entity_poly.type
_entity_poly.pdbx_seq_one_letter_code
_entity_poly.pdbx_strand_id
1 'polypeptide(L)'
;FSMFFGVALAALGERGKILVAAIDQLSHVMLKITGYVMKLAPLAVLAAMASTVAINGLSILLKFAVFMGDFYVSLFLLWSTLVIAGLLFLGRRVFKLLVLIKEAFMLSFATASSEAAYPKILDALDRFGVRRKISSFVMPMGYSFNLDGSMMYCTFASLFIAQAYNIHLSLGTQITMLLILMLTSKGMAGVPRASLVVIA
;
A
#
# COMPACT_ATOMS: atom_id res chain seq x y z
N PHE A 1 -16.68 9.67 -10.82
CA PHE A 1 -18.05 9.45 -10.29
C PHE A 1 -18.04 9.22 -8.78
N SER A 2 -17.41 8.15 -8.27
CA SER A 2 -17.48 7.78 -6.85
C SER A 2 -17.01 8.86 -5.86
N MET A 3 -16.01 9.69 -6.20
CA MET A 3 -15.64 10.87 -5.40
C MET A 3 -16.77 11.90 -5.31
N PHE A 4 -17.35 12.30 -6.45
CA PHE A 4 -18.47 13.25 -6.47
C PHE A 4 -19.69 12.70 -5.72
N PHE A 5 -19.98 11.41 -5.89
CA PHE A 5 -21.02 10.71 -5.16
C PHE A 5 -20.76 10.70 -3.65
N GLY A 6 -19.54 10.37 -3.21
CA GLY A 6 -19.16 10.37 -1.80
C GLY A 6 -19.23 11.76 -1.16
N VAL A 7 -18.78 12.81 -1.86
CA VAL A 7 -18.87 14.20 -1.39
C VAL A 7 -20.33 14.65 -1.29
N ALA A 8 -21.15 14.36 -2.30
CA ALA A 8 -22.58 14.66 -2.27
C ALA A 8 -23.29 13.92 -1.13
N LEU A 9 -22.95 12.64 -0.90
CA LEU A 9 -23.54 11.83 0.16
C LEU A 9 -23.15 12.33 1.55
N ALA A 10 -21.90 12.77 1.73
CA ALA A 10 -21.45 13.40 2.97
C ALA A 10 -22.17 14.74 3.23
N ALA A 11 -22.42 15.53 2.17
CA ALA A 11 -23.14 16.81 2.27
C ALA A 11 -24.62 16.65 2.68
N LEU A 12 -25.23 15.47 2.47
CA LEU A 12 -26.61 15.17 2.86
C LEU A 12 -26.79 14.91 4.38
N GLY A 13 -25.70 14.81 5.14
CA GLY A 13 -25.74 14.64 6.61
C GLY A 13 -26.51 13.40 7.05
N GLU A 14 -27.47 13.57 7.97
CA GLU A 14 -28.34 12.51 8.50
C GLU A 14 -29.01 11.67 7.40
N ARG A 15 -29.45 12.30 6.30
CA ARG A 15 -30.15 11.61 5.21
C ARG A 15 -29.26 10.63 4.44
N GLY A 16 -27.94 10.86 4.44
CA GLY A 16 -26.96 9.99 3.78
C GLY A 16 -26.55 8.76 4.60
N LYS A 17 -26.82 8.75 5.92
CA LYS A 17 -26.26 7.75 6.86
C LYS A 17 -26.57 6.30 6.47
N ILE A 18 -27.81 6.01 6.08
CA ILE A 18 -28.22 4.64 5.71
C ILE A 18 -27.42 4.15 4.51
N LEU A 19 -27.24 5.00 3.50
CA LEU A 19 -26.52 4.65 2.29
C LEU A 19 -25.02 4.51 2.54
N VAL A 20 -24.43 5.38 3.36
CA VAL A 20 -23.03 5.26 3.81
C VAL A 20 -22.82 3.93 4.53
N ALA A 21 -23.71 3.58 5.46
CA ALA A 21 -23.63 2.31 6.18
C ALA A 21 -23.79 1.11 5.24
N ALA A 22 -24.70 1.16 4.27
CA ALA A 22 -24.86 0.10 3.28
C ALA A 22 -23.60 -0.11 2.42
N ILE A 23 -22.95 0.98 1.98
CA ILE A 23 -21.71 0.95 1.20
C ILE A 23 -20.54 0.41 2.03
N ASP A 24 -20.48 0.78 3.31
CA ASP A 24 -19.49 0.26 4.25
C ASP A 24 -19.63 -1.25 4.44
N GLN A 25 -20.86 -1.74 4.67
CA GLN A 25 -21.13 -3.18 4.75
C GLN A 25 -20.81 -3.92 3.46
N LEU A 26 -21.12 -3.32 2.30
CA LEU A 26 -20.74 -3.89 1.00
C LEU A 26 -19.21 -4.02 0.86
N SER A 27 -18.45 -3.03 1.34
CA SER A 27 -16.98 -3.05 1.34
C SER A 27 -16.47 -4.23 2.19
N HIS A 28 -17.06 -4.49 3.35
CA HIS A 28 -16.73 -5.66 4.16
C HIS A 28 -17.03 -6.99 3.46
N VAL A 29 -18.15 -7.08 2.74
CA VAL A 29 -18.48 -8.28 1.94
C VAL A 29 -17.44 -8.49 0.84
N MET A 30 -17.04 -7.43 0.14
CA MET A 30 -16.00 -7.52 -0.90
C MET A 30 -14.67 -8.02 -0.33
N LEU A 31 -14.24 -7.49 0.82
CA LEU A 31 -13.03 -7.95 1.49
C LEU A 31 -13.11 -9.43 1.90
N LYS A 32 -14.30 -9.91 2.32
CA LYS A 32 -14.51 -11.32 2.65
C LYS A 32 -14.36 -12.22 1.42
N ILE A 33 -14.92 -11.81 0.28
CA ILE A 33 -14.79 -12.52 -1.00
C ILE A 33 -13.33 -12.59 -1.42
N THR A 34 -12.60 -11.47 -1.38
CA THR A 34 -11.15 -11.45 -1.65
C THR A 34 -10.41 -12.43 -0.74
N GLY A 35 -10.80 -12.52 0.54
CA GLY A 35 -10.27 -13.50 1.47
C GLY A 35 -10.45 -14.96 1.02
N TYR A 36 -11.60 -15.30 0.43
CA TYR A 36 -11.83 -16.65 -0.13
C TYR A 36 -10.96 -16.93 -1.35
N VAL A 37 -10.86 -15.98 -2.28
CA VAL A 37 -10.00 -16.10 -3.46
C VAL A 37 -8.53 -16.29 -3.04
N MET A 38 -8.08 -15.55 -2.03
CA MET A 38 -6.72 -15.64 -1.52
C MET A 38 -6.39 -16.99 -0.87
N LYS A 39 -7.37 -17.80 -0.45
CA LYS A 39 -7.10 -19.18 0.01
C LYS A 39 -6.68 -20.10 -1.14
N LEU A 40 -7.15 -19.82 -2.35
CA LEU A 40 -6.79 -20.54 -3.56
C LEU A 40 -5.52 -19.97 -4.24
N ALA A 41 -5.10 -18.77 -3.84
CA ALA A 41 -3.93 -18.10 -4.41
C ALA A 41 -2.64 -18.94 -4.38
N PRO A 42 -2.29 -19.73 -3.33
CA PRO A 42 -1.08 -20.54 -3.35
C PRO A 42 -1.04 -21.54 -4.51
N LEU A 43 -2.17 -22.19 -4.79
CA LEU A 43 -2.29 -23.13 -5.90
C LEU A 43 -2.24 -22.41 -7.24
N ALA A 44 -2.94 -21.28 -7.37
CA ALA A 44 -2.95 -20.47 -8.58
C ALA A 44 -1.55 -19.92 -8.92
N VAL A 45 -0.82 -19.40 -7.92
CA VAL A 45 0.55 -18.89 -8.09
C VAL A 45 1.50 -20.02 -8.46
N LEU A 46 1.40 -21.20 -7.81
CA LEU A 46 2.21 -22.36 -8.17
C LEU A 46 1.99 -22.76 -9.63
N ALA A 47 0.73 -22.87 -10.06
CA ALA A 47 0.39 -23.22 -11.44
C ALA A 47 0.86 -22.16 -12.44
N ALA A 48 0.67 -20.87 -12.14
CA ALA A 48 1.12 -19.77 -12.99
C ALA A 48 2.65 -19.71 -13.12
N MET A 49 3.37 -19.89 -12.01
CA MET A 49 4.84 -19.94 -12.01
C MET A 49 5.36 -21.16 -12.77
N ALA A 50 4.79 -22.34 -12.53
CA ALA A 50 5.18 -23.56 -13.24
C ALA A 50 4.97 -23.44 -14.75
N SER A 51 3.82 -22.92 -15.18
CA SER A 51 3.52 -22.66 -16.60
C SER A 51 4.51 -21.65 -17.21
N THR A 52 4.77 -20.54 -16.50
CA THR A 52 5.69 -19.50 -16.97
C THR A 52 7.12 -20.04 -17.14
N VAL A 53 7.60 -20.83 -16.18
CA VAL A 53 8.92 -21.48 -16.24
C VAL A 53 8.98 -22.56 -17.33
N ALA A 54 7.90 -23.32 -17.53
CA ALA A 54 7.84 -24.32 -18.60
C ALA A 54 7.94 -23.70 -20.01
N ILE A 55 7.33 -22.52 -20.21
CA ILE A 55 7.31 -21.83 -21.51
C ILE A 55 8.58 -21.00 -21.74
N ASN A 56 9.00 -20.22 -20.74
CA ASN A 56 10.07 -19.23 -20.88
C ASN A 56 11.42 -19.70 -20.34
N GLY A 57 11.47 -20.88 -19.73
CA GLY A 57 12.64 -21.43 -19.07
C GLY A 57 12.95 -20.77 -17.72
N LEU A 58 14.07 -21.17 -17.13
CA LEU A 58 14.49 -20.70 -15.80
C LEU A 58 14.97 -19.23 -15.78
N SER A 59 15.28 -18.66 -16.95
CA SER A 59 15.75 -17.29 -17.11
C SER A 59 14.71 -16.25 -16.63
N ILE A 60 13.41 -16.60 -16.65
CA ILE A 60 12.35 -15.73 -16.13
C ILE A 60 12.50 -15.47 -14.63
N LEU A 61 13.04 -16.42 -13.86
CA LEU A 61 13.29 -16.24 -12.44
C LEU A 61 14.32 -15.13 -12.19
N LEU A 62 15.32 -14.98 -13.07
CA LEU A 62 16.26 -13.87 -12.99
C LEU A 62 15.57 -12.53 -13.24
N LYS A 63 14.62 -12.46 -14.19
CA LYS A 63 13.83 -11.24 -14.43
C LYS A 63 13.00 -10.85 -13.20
N PHE A 64 12.37 -11.84 -12.54
CA PHE A 64 11.67 -11.59 -11.27
C PHE A 64 12.62 -11.19 -10.14
N ALA A 65 13.81 -11.79 -10.06
CA ALA A 65 14.80 -11.41 -9.06
C ALA A 65 15.30 -9.97 -9.25
N VAL A 66 15.56 -9.55 -10.49
CA VAL A 66 15.92 -8.16 -10.82
C VAL A 66 14.78 -7.21 -10.44
N PHE A 67 13.54 -7.53 -10.82
CA PHE A 67 12.36 -6.76 -10.44
C PHE A 67 12.23 -6.58 -8.91
N MET A 68 12.39 -7.68 -8.15
CA MET A 68 12.37 -7.65 -6.68
C MET A 68 13.52 -6.80 -6.13
N GLY A 69 14.72 -6.93 -6.71
CA GLY A 69 15.89 -6.13 -6.35
C GLY A 69 15.64 -4.63 -6.50
N ASP A 70 15.17 -4.20 -7.68
CA ASP A 70 14.89 -2.79 -7.97
C ASP A 70 13.80 -2.22 -7.06
N PHE A 71 12.78 -3.04 -6.74
CA PHE A 71 11.74 -2.66 -5.79
C PHE A 71 12.31 -2.44 -4.37
N TYR A 72 13.15 -3.35 -3.87
CA TYR A 72 13.79 -3.18 -2.56
C TYR A 72 14.77 -2.01 -2.51
N VAL A 73 15.53 -1.76 -3.57
CA VAL A 73 16.38 -0.58 -3.68
C VAL A 73 15.53 0.69 -3.59
N SER A 74 14.39 0.71 -4.28
CA SER A 74 13.48 1.86 -4.24
C SER A 74 12.89 2.07 -2.85
N LEU A 75 12.47 1.01 -2.15
CA LEU A 75 12.03 1.11 -0.76
C LEU A 75 13.13 1.64 0.16
N PHE A 76 14.38 1.21 -0.04
CA PHE A 76 15.52 1.72 0.71
C PHE A 76 15.76 3.21 0.45
N LEU A 77 15.63 3.67 -0.80
CA LEU A 77 15.72 5.09 -1.16
C LEU A 77 14.60 5.92 -0.52
N LEU A 78 13.36 5.41 -0.53
CA LEU A 78 12.24 6.05 0.16
C LEU A 78 12.53 6.20 1.64
N TRP A 79 12.92 5.11 2.32
CA TRP A 79 13.24 5.15 3.75
C TRP A 79 14.40 6.08 4.06
N SER A 80 15.45 6.07 3.24
CA SER A 80 16.59 6.99 3.38
C SER A 80 16.13 8.44 3.27
N THR A 81 15.26 8.76 2.31
CA THR A 81 14.70 10.10 2.12
C THR A 81 13.86 10.53 3.33
N LEU A 82 13.01 9.64 3.86
CA LEU A 82 12.21 9.91 5.05
C LEU A 82 13.08 10.11 6.29
N VAL A 83 14.16 9.35 6.45
CA VAL A 83 15.10 9.53 7.57
C VAL A 83 15.87 10.84 7.43
N ILE A 84 16.30 11.23 6.22
CA ILE A 84 16.95 12.53 5.97
C ILE A 84 15.99 13.68 6.30
N ALA A 85 14.74 13.62 5.83
CA ALA A 85 13.72 14.60 6.20
C ALA A 85 13.51 14.64 7.73
N GLY A 86 13.42 13.46 8.37
CA GLY A 86 13.33 13.35 9.83
C GLY A 86 14.53 13.95 10.58
N LEU A 87 15.75 13.83 10.04
CA LEU A 87 16.95 14.46 10.59
C LEU A 87 16.86 16.00 10.51
N LEU A 88 16.32 16.55 9.42
CA LEU A 88 16.16 17.99 9.26
C LEU A 88 15.18 18.58 10.28
N PHE A 89 14.08 17.88 10.59
CA PHE A 89 13.03 18.39 11.49
C PHE A 89 13.21 17.98 12.97
N LEU A 90 13.66 16.75 13.24
CA LEU A 90 13.78 16.19 14.60
C LEU A 90 15.23 16.09 15.09
N GLY A 91 16.22 16.36 14.22
CA GLY A 91 17.62 16.12 14.52
C GLY A 91 17.90 14.65 14.82
N ARG A 92 18.87 14.38 15.71
CA ARG A 92 19.25 13.02 16.12
C ARG A 92 18.13 12.21 16.78
N ARG A 93 17.03 12.85 17.21
CA ARG A 93 15.89 12.15 17.81
C ARG A 93 15.17 11.23 16.83
N VAL A 94 15.36 11.40 15.51
CA VAL A 94 14.81 10.47 14.51
C VAL A 94 15.26 9.03 14.75
N PHE A 95 16.51 8.80 15.18
CA PHE A 95 17.00 7.44 15.45
C PHE A 95 16.30 6.81 16.65
N LYS A 96 16.00 7.62 17.69
CA LYS A 96 15.16 7.17 18.81
C LYS A 96 13.76 6.79 18.33
N LEU A 97 13.17 7.58 17.44
CA LEU A 97 11.87 7.27 16.84
C LEU A 97 11.90 5.94 16.09
N LEU A 98 12.90 5.73 15.22
CA LEU A 98 13.08 4.48 14.45
C LEU A 98 13.18 3.26 15.37
N VAL A 99 13.93 3.36 16.47
CA VAL A 99 14.05 2.27 17.46
C VAL A 99 12.70 1.99 18.13
N LEU A 100 11.94 3.03 18.48
CA LEU A 100 10.64 2.87 19.14
C LEU A 100 9.59 2.23 18.21
N ILE A 101 9.59 2.56 16.92
CA ILE A 101 8.62 2.02 15.96
C ILE A 101 9.06 0.67 15.35
N LYS A 102 10.28 0.19 15.64
CA LYS A 102 10.84 -1.06 15.09
C LYS A 102 9.90 -2.25 15.30
N GLU A 103 9.29 -2.38 16.48
CA GLU A 103 8.35 -3.47 16.75
C GLU A 103 7.10 -3.42 15.86
N ALA A 104 6.54 -2.22 15.67
CA ALA A 104 5.38 -2.04 14.81
C ALA A 104 5.73 -2.34 13.34
N PHE A 105 6.92 -1.94 12.89
CA PHE A 105 7.44 -2.26 11.57
C PHE A 105 7.63 -3.77 11.36
N MET A 106 8.23 -4.48 12.33
CA MET A 106 8.40 -5.94 12.24
C MET A 106 7.04 -6.66 12.24
N LEU A 107 6.07 -6.15 13.01
CA LEU A 107 4.72 -6.70 13.04
C LEU A 107 4.00 -6.49 11.70
N SER A 108 4.06 -5.29 11.12
CA SER A 108 3.45 -5.05 9.80
C SER A 108 4.12 -5.86 8.70
N PHE A 109 5.44 -6.02 8.75
CA PHE A 109 6.19 -6.88 7.82
C PHE A 109 5.76 -8.35 7.94
N ALA A 110 5.68 -8.89 9.16
CA ALA A 110 5.34 -10.30 9.39
C ALA A 110 3.88 -10.62 9.06
N THR A 111 2.97 -9.69 9.33
CA THR A 111 1.52 -9.88 9.13
C THR A 111 1.02 -9.42 7.77
N ALA A 112 1.88 -8.70 7.02
CA ALA A 112 1.50 -7.97 5.81
C ALA A 112 0.27 -7.06 6.00
N SER A 113 0.09 -6.52 7.22
CA SER A 113 -1.06 -5.70 7.62
C SER A 113 -0.60 -4.41 8.27
N SER A 114 -1.01 -3.28 7.72
CA SER A 114 -0.79 -1.98 8.37
C SER A 114 -1.65 -1.86 9.63
N GLU A 115 -2.91 -2.30 9.57
CA GLU A 115 -3.88 -2.23 10.68
C GLU A 115 -3.39 -2.96 11.93
N ALA A 116 -2.73 -4.11 11.77
CA ALA A 116 -2.19 -4.87 12.90
C ALA A 116 -1.10 -4.09 13.67
N ALA A 117 -0.36 -3.22 12.98
CA ALA A 117 0.70 -2.42 13.58
C ALA A 117 0.20 -1.09 14.21
N TYR A 118 -1.03 -0.67 13.90
CA TYR A 118 -1.56 0.64 14.29
C TYR A 118 -1.51 0.92 15.80
N PRO A 119 -1.99 0.01 16.68
CA PRO A 119 -1.94 0.26 18.13
C PRO A 119 -0.50 0.44 18.64
N LYS A 120 0.42 -0.42 18.17
CA LYS A 120 1.84 -0.36 18.55
C LYS A 120 2.52 0.94 18.11
N ILE A 121 2.15 1.50 16.95
CA ILE A 121 2.69 2.80 16.53
C ILE A 121 2.24 3.91 17.48
N LEU A 122 0.96 3.93 17.88
CA LEU A 122 0.46 4.97 18.79
C LEU A 122 1.19 4.93 20.14
N ASP A 123 1.43 3.74 20.69
CA ASP A 123 2.14 3.57 21.96
C ASP A 123 3.64 3.96 21.83
N ALA A 124 4.26 3.66 20.69
CA ALA A 124 5.61 4.10 20.38
C ALA A 124 5.72 5.63 20.29
N LEU A 125 4.72 6.30 19.71
CA LEU A 125 4.65 7.76 19.63
C LEU A 125 4.42 8.42 20.99
N ASP A 126 3.61 7.81 21.86
CA ASP A 126 3.44 8.29 23.24
C ASP A 126 4.77 8.20 24.01
N ARG A 127 5.49 7.08 23.89
CA ARG A 127 6.85 6.91 24.47
C ARG A 127 7.87 7.86 23.87
N PHE A 128 7.68 8.28 22.62
CA PHE A 128 8.53 9.28 21.97
C PHE A 128 8.26 10.70 22.52
N GLY A 129 7.08 10.94 23.09
CA GLY A 129 6.65 12.22 23.67
C GLY A 129 5.64 12.99 22.81
N VAL A 130 5.02 12.34 21.82
CA VAL A 130 3.93 12.95 21.04
C VAL A 130 2.65 12.93 21.87
N ARG A 131 1.93 14.06 21.93
CA ARG A 131 0.64 14.12 22.62
C ARG A 131 -0.37 13.21 21.92
N ARG A 132 -1.05 12.32 22.67
CA ARG A 132 -2.05 11.38 22.14
C ARG A 132 -3.12 12.04 21.26
N LYS A 133 -3.54 13.26 21.59
CA LYS A 133 -4.50 14.04 20.79
C LYS A 133 -4.00 14.30 19.36
N ILE A 134 -2.69 14.49 19.17
CA ILE A 134 -2.08 14.71 17.86
C ILE A 134 -1.93 13.38 17.12
N SER A 135 -1.36 12.36 17.78
CA SER A 135 -1.15 11.05 17.14
C SER A 135 -2.48 10.40 16.74
N SER A 136 -3.50 10.41 17.60
CA SER A 136 -4.83 9.87 17.28
C SER A 136 -5.57 10.62 16.17
N PHE A 137 -5.18 11.86 15.85
CA PHE A 137 -5.77 12.61 14.74
C PHE A 137 -5.00 12.41 13.42
N VAL A 138 -3.66 12.47 13.49
CA VAL A 138 -2.79 12.40 12.30
C VAL A 138 -2.64 10.96 11.80
N MET A 139 -2.55 9.97 12.69
CA MET A 139 -2.27 8.59 12.30
C MET A 139 -3.39 7.95 11.46
N PRO A 140 -4.69 8.09 11.77
CA PRO A 140 -5.75 7.58 10.89
C PRO A 140 -5.68 8.17 9.47
N MET A 141 -5.40 9.48 9.37
CA MET A 141 -5.25 10.16 8.08
C MET A 141 -4.03 9.60 7.31
N GLY A 142 -2.90 9.43 7.98
CA GLY A 142 -1.71 8.84 7.38
C GLY A 142 -1.94 7.40 6.91
N TYR A 143 -2.68 6.61 7.69
CA TYR A 143 -2.96 5.21 7.37
C TYR A 143 -3.77 5.02 6.09
N SER A 144 -4.81 5.83 5.89
CA SER A 144 -5.67 5.72 4.70
C SER A 144 -5.11 6.48 3.50
N PHE A 145 -4.41 7.59 3.72
CA PHE A 145 -3.94 8.44 2.62
C PHE A 145 -2.48 8.17 2.23
N ASN A 146 -1.62 7.56 3.07
CA ASN A 146 -0.19 7.44 2.80
C ASN A 146 0.24 6.01 2.47
N LEU A 147 -0.28 5.47 1.37
CA LEU A 147 -0.01 4.10 0.89
C LEU A 147 1.19 4.01 -0.06
N ASP A 148 2.28 4.69 0.28
CA ASP A 148 3.44 4.86 -0.60
C ASP A 148 4.03 3.52 -1.08
N GLY A 149 4.21 2.56 -0.16
CA GLY A 149 4.76 1.24 -0.51
C GLY A 149 3.89 0.47 -1.50
N SER A 150 2.57 0.50 -1.32
CA SER A 150 1.63 -0.11 -2.26
C SER A 150 1.69 0.57 -3.63
N MET A 151 1.82 1.90 -3.67
CA MET A 151 1.88 2.64 -4.92
C MET A 151 3.19 2.45 -5.68
N MET A 152 4.30 2.33 -4.95
CA MET A 152 5.56 1.92 -5.55
C MET A 152 5.41 0.54 -6.18
N TYR A 153 4.82 -0.43 -5.46
CA TYR A 153 4.62 -1.77 -5.99
C TYR A 153 3.74 -1.76 -7.25
N CYS A 154 2.59 -1.08 -7.23
CA CYS A 154 1.71 -0.98 -8.39
C CYS A 154 2.43 -0.37 -9.59
N THR A 155 3.19 0.72 -9.39
CA THR A 155 3.94 1.38 -10.46
C THR A 155 5.01 0.45 -11.05
N PHE A 156 5.77 -0.22 -10.19
CA PHE A 156 6.77 -1.21 -10.62
C PHE A 156 6.11 -2.35 -11.40
N ALA A 157 5.03 -2.92 -10.88
CA ALA A 157 4.31 -4.01 -11.52
C ALA A 157 3.77 -3.62 -12.90
N SER A 158 3.14 -2.44 -13.03
CA SER A 158 2.64 -1.94 -14.31
C SER A 158 3.76 -1.73 -15.33
N LEU A 159 4.90 -1.16 -14.93
CA LEU A 159 6.05 -0.98 -15.81
C LEU A 159 6.69 -2.32 -16.20
N PHE A 160 6.81 -3.24 -15.26
CA PHE A 160 7.34 -4.58 -15.51
C PHE A 160 6.47 -5.34 -16.52
N ILE A 161 5.15 -5.29 -16.38
CA ILE A 161 4.22 -5.89 -17.33
C ILE A 161 4.39 -5.24 -18.70
N ALA A 162 4.40 -3.90 -18.78
CA ALA A 162 4.59 -3.20 -20.05
C ALA A 162 5.90 -3.62 -20.74
N GLN A 163 7.00 -3.71 -19.99
CA GLN A 163 8.28 -4.18 -20.50
C GLN A 163 8.27 -5.65 -20.91
N ALA A 164 7.61 -6.52 -20.15
CA ALA A 164 7.48 -7.95 -20.48
C ALA A 164 6.73 -8.18 -21.79
N TYR A 165 5.74 -7.33 -22.09
CA TYR A 165 5.00 -7.34 -23.36
C TYR A 165 5.62 -6.46 -24.46
N ASN A 166 6.83 -5.91 -24.25
CA ASN A 166 7.50 -4.99 -25.18
C ASN A 166 6.68 -3.74 -25.55
N ILE A 167 5.84 -3.26 -24.63
CA ILE A 167 5.07 -2.03 -24.80
C ILE A 167 5.93 -0.84 -24.37
N HIS A 168 6.21 0.05 -25.32
CA HIS A 168 6.94 1.28 -25.02
C HIS A 168 6.01 2.33 -24.41
N LEU A 169 6.28 2.73 -23.17
CA LEU A 169 5.53 3.79 -22.49
C LEU A 169 6.30 5.11 -22.59
N SER A 170 5.73 6.08 -23.31
CA SER A 170 6.27 7.44 -23.36
C SER A 170 6.32 8.07 -21.96
N LEU A 171 7.22 9.04 -21.75
CA LEU A 171 7.30 9.77 -20.47
C LEU A 171 5.97 10.44 -20.09
N GLY A 172 5.21 10.97 -21.05
CA GLY A 172 3.89 11.54 -20.79
C GLY A 172 2.91 10.50 -20.25
N THR A 173 2.93 9.29 -20.81
CA THR A 173 2.10 8.17 -20.34
C THR A 173 2.52 7.74 -18.93
N GLN A 174 3.82 7.67 -18.65
CA GLN A 174 4.33 7.31 -17.32
C GLN A 174 3.92 8.34 -16.26
N ILE A 175 4.01 9.64 -16.57
CA ILE A 175 3.54 10.71 -15.67
C ILE A 175 2.04 10.62 -15.44
N THR A 176 1.26 10.41 -16.50
CA THR A 176 -0.20 10.28 -16.41
C THR A 176 -0.60 9.07 -15.56
N MET A 177 0.07 7.94 -15.76
CA MET A 177 -0.12 6.73 -14.98
C MET A 177 0.21 6.97 -13.50
N LEU A 178 1.33 7.65 -13.21
CA LEU A 178 1.71 8.02 -11.85
C LEU A 178 0.64 8.91 -11.19
N LEU A 179 0.11 9.91 -11.89
CA LEU A 179 -0.95 10.78 -11.36
C LEU A 179 -2.24 10.01 -11.07
N ILE A 180 -2.65 9.12 -11.97
CA ILE A 180 -3.83 8.27 -11.78
C ILE A 180 -3.62 7.36 -10.58
N LEU A 181 -2.46 6.70 -10.49
CA LEU A 181 -2.06 5.84 -9.39
C LEU A 181 -2.06 6.60 -8.05
N MET A 182 -1.52 7.82 -8.01
CA MET A 182 -1.56 8.68 -6.82
C MET A 182 -3.00 8.98 -6.37
N LEU A 183 -3.91 9.21 -7.31
CA LEU A 183 -5.31 9.47 -7.00
C LEU A 183 -6.03 8.20 -6.51
N THR A 184 -5.85 7.08 -7.20
CA THR A 184 -6.50 5.80 -6.84
C THR A 184 -5.98 5.24 -5.52
N SER A 185 -4.74 5.56 -5.15
CA SER A 185 -4.14 5.18 -3.86
C SER A 185 -5.00 5.56 -2.67
N LYS A 186 -5.68 6.71 -2.71
CA LYS A 186 -6.48 7.22 -1.59
C LYS A 186 -7.78 6.43 -1.37
N GLY A 187 -8.13 5.53 -2.30
CA GLY A 187 -9.26 4.62 -2.20
C GLY A 187 -8.90 3.20 -1.78
N MET A 188 -7.61 2.89 -1.57
CA MET A 188 -7.19 1.54 -1.15
C MET A 188 -7.42 1.32 0.35
N ALA A 189 -8.02 0.18 0.70
CA ALA A 189 -8.14 -0.24 2.08
C ALA A 189 -6.77 -0.70 2.64
N GLY A 190 -6.48 -0.37 3.89
CA GLY A 190 -5.22 -0.72 4.60
C GLY A 190 -5.10 -2.18 5.03
N VAL A 191 -5.80 -3.08 4.35
CA VAL A 191 -5.89 -4.52 4.67
C VAL A 191 -4.89 -5.33 3.84
N PRO A 192 -4.45 -6.51 4.34
CA PRO A 192 -3.54 -7.36 3.59
C PRO A 192 -4.05 -7.62 2.17
N ARG A 193 -3.14 -7.49 1.20
CA ARG A 193 -3.37 -7.88 -0.21
C ARG A 193 -4.37 -7.00 -0.98
N ALA A 194 -4.80 -5.86 -0.42
CA ALA A 194 -5.65 -4.89 -1.12
C ALA A 194 -5.01 -4.37 -2.42
N SER A 195 -3.69 -4.19 -2.43
CA SER A 195 -2.94 -3.72 -3.60
C SER A 195 -3.01 -4.67 -4.80
N LEU A 196 -3.16 -5.99 -4.59
CA LEU A 196 -3.26 -6.97 -5.67
C LEU A 196 -4.60 -6.84 -6.43
N VAL A 197 -5.66 -6.42 -5.75
CA VAL A 197 -6.98 -6.22 -6.36
C VAL A 197 -7.01 -4.93 -7.18
N VAL A 198 -6.25 -3.90 -6.77
CA VAL A 198 -6.22 -2.60 -7.46
C VAL A 198 -5.39 -2.61 -8.74
N ILE A 199 -4.44 -3.54 -8.87
CA ILE A 199 -3.65 -3.73 -10.09
C ILE A 199 -4.45 -4.47 -11.17
N ALA A 200 -5.40 -5.32 -10.78
CA ALA A 200 -6.28 -6.06 -11.69
C ALA A 200 -7.32 -5.15 -12.33
#